data_AF-X0UKE6-F1
#
_entry.id   AF-X0UKE6-F1
#
_cell.length_a   1.000
_cell.length_b   1.000
_cell.length_c   1.000
_cell.angle_alpha   90.00
_cell.angle_beta   90.00
_cell.angle_gamma   90.00
#
_symmetry.space_group_name_H-M   'P 1'
#
loop_
_entity.id
_entity.type
_entity.pdbx_description
1 polymer ?
#
loop_
_entity_poly.entity_id
_entity_poly.type
_entity_poly.pdbx_seq_one_letter_code
_entity_poly.pdbx_strand_id
1 'polypeptide(L)'
;AHSQCLTGDTFGSARCDCGEQLHRAMQMIDKEGKGVILYVLNQEGRGIGLINKIKAYAIQDQGVDTVEANRKLGFKPDQRDYGIGAQILVNLGVNKLRLITNNPRKFIGLAGYGLEIAERVSIEIPPNKSNIKYLKAKKEKMGHILEMV
;
A
#
# COMPACT_ATOMS: atom_id res chain seq x y z
N ALA A 1 -4.67 0.33 6.81
CA ALA A 1 -5.43 0.43 5.54
C ALA A 1 -4.66 -0.24 4.41
N HIS A 2 -5.21 -1.30 3.86
CA HIS A 2 -4.72 -2.03 2.69
C HIS A 2 -5.44 -1.52 1.44
N SER A 3 -4.70 -1.07 0.43
CA SER A 3 -5.30 -0.71 -0.87
C SER A 3 -5.42 -2.00 -1.69
N GLN A 4 -6.60 -2.26 -2.25
CA GLN A 4 -6.85 -3.44 -3.07
C GLN A 4 -5.76 -3.70 -4.11
N CYS A 5 -5.31 -4.95 -4.19
CA CYS A 5 -4.35 -5.43 -5.18
C CYS A 5 -4.72 -6.85 -5.62
N LEU A 6 -5.61 -7.01 -6.60
CA LEU A 6 -6.12 -8.30 -7.06
C LEU A 6 -4.98 -9.27 -7.42
N THR A 7 -3.97 -8.78 -8.13
CA THR A 7 -2.83 -9.62 -8.55
C THR A 7 -2.05 -10.17 -7.35
N GLY A 8 -1.86 -9.39 -6.30
CA GLY A 8 -1.11 -9.81 -5.12
C GLY A 8 -1.98 -10.59 -4.14
N ASP A 9 -3.14 -10.03 -3.80
CA ASP A 9 -4.02 -10.49 -2.74
C ASP A 9 -4.75 -11.80 -3.11
N THR A 10 -5.07 -11.99 -4.40
CA THR A 10 -5.85 -13.15 -4.86
C THR A 10 -5.02 -14.11 -5.71
N PHE A 11 -4.23 -13.59 -6.66
CA PHE A 11 -3.45 -14.43 -7.58
C PHE A 11 -2.02 -14.74 -7.10
N GLY A 12 -1.62 -14.28 -5.91
CA GLY A 12 -0.30 -14.59 -5.35
C GLY A 12 0.88 -14.05 -6.17
N SER A 13 0.70 -12.93 -6.86
CA SER A 13 1.74 -12.37 -7.74
C SER A 13 3.01 -12.02 -6.98
N ALA A 14 4.14 -12.58 -7.44
CA ALA A 14 5.47 -12.26 -6.96
C ALA A 14 6.01 -10.89 -7.43
N ARG A 15 5.27 -10.16 -8.30
CA ARG A 15 5.69 -8.84 -8.84
C ARG A 15 5.52 -7.70 -7.83
N CYS A 16 4.83 -7.92 -6.71
CA CYS A 16 4.64 -6.95 -5.64
C CYS A 16 4.66 -7.64 -4.28
N ASP A 17 4.64 -6.85 -3.20
CA ASP A 17 4.60 -7.29 -1.80
C ASP A 17 3.17 -7.27 -1.20
N CYS A 18 2.13 -6.95 -1.98
CA CYS A 18 0.81 -6.62 -1.44
C CYS A 18 0.13 -7.80 -0.72
N GLY A 19 0.11 -8.98 -1.34
CA GLY A 19 -0.54 -10.16 -0.74
C GLY A 19 0.18 -10.60 0.55
N GLU A 20 1.51 -10.59 0.54
CA GLU A 20 2.33 -10.90 1.71
C GLU A 20 2.13 -9.85 2.82
N GLN A 21 2.04 -8.55 2.49
CA GLN A 21 1.69 -7.50 3.45
C GLN A 21 0.31 -7.69 4.06
N LEU A 22 -0.69 -8.11 3.27
CA LEU A 22 -2.04 -8.36 3.79
C LEU A 22 -2.04 -9.51 4.80
N HIS A 23 -1.46 -10.66 4.43
CA HIS A 23 -1.37 -11.81 5.33
C HIS A 23 -0.53 -11.51 6.57
N ARG A 24 0.60 -10.80 6.42
CA ARG A 24 1.42 -10.41 7.56
C ARG A 24 0.67 -9.47 8.51
N ALA A 25 -0.10 -8.53 7.99
CA ALA A 25 -0.94 -7.66 8.82
C ALA A 25 -2.04 -8.45 9.54
N MET A 26 -2.67 -9.42 8.89
CA MET A 26 -3.63 -10.34 9.53
C MET A 26 -2.99 -11.09 10.70
N GLN A 27 -1.81 -11.68 10.50
CA GLN A 27 -1.08 -12.39 11.56
C GLN A 27 -0.68 -11.47 12.72
N MET A 28 -0.27 -10.23 12.43
CA MET A 28 0.08 -9.25 13.46
C MET A 28 -1.14 -8.87 14.31
N ILE A 29 -2.30 -8.68 13.68
CA ILE A 29 -3.55 -8.38 14.36
C ILE A 29 -4.04 -9.56 15.18
N ASP A 30 -3.98 -10.77 14.63
CA ASP A 30 -4.34 -12.01 15.31
C ASP A 30 -3.50 -12.21 16.58
N LYS A 31 -2.18 -12.02 16.48
CA LYS A 31 -1.25 -12.08 17.62
C LYS A 31 -1.57 -11.06 18.71
N GLU A 32 -2.01 -9.86 18.35
CA GLU A 32 -2.41 -8.80 19.31
C GLU A 32 -3.81 -9.08 19.91
N GLY A 33 -4.62 -9.94 19.28
CA GLY A 33 -5.99 -10.25 19.70
C GLY A 33 -7.02 -9.14 19.42
N LYS A 34 -6.60 -8.00 18.89
CA LYS A 34 -7.47 -6.86 18.54
C LYS A 34 -6.87 -6.04 17.41
N GLY A 35 -7.67 -5.75 16.39
CA GLY A 35 -7.26 -4.84 15.32
C GLY A 35 -8.28 -4.74 14.20
N VAL A 36 -7.98 -3.88 13.22
CA VAL A 36 -8.85 -3.63 12.07
C VAL A 36 -8.02 -3.66 10.79
N ILE A 37 -8.47 -4.45 9.82
CA ILE A 37 -8.02 -4.35 8.43
C ILE A 37 -9.07 -3.59 7.63
N LEU A 38 -8.72 -2.37 7.25
CA LEU A 38 -9.49 -1.66 6.22
C LEU A 38 -9.01 -2.11 4.84
N TYR A 39 -9.85 -2.84 4.12
CA TYR A 39 -9.61 -3.21 2.73
C TYR A 39 -10.27 -2.17 1.81
N VAL A 40 -9.48 -1.24 1.29
CA VAL A 40 -9.99 -0.09 0.53
C VAL A 40 -10.13 -0.48 -0.95
N LEU A 41 -11.39 -0.61 -1.37
CA LEU A 41 -11.78 -0.91 -2.75
C LEU A 41 -11.47 0.27 -3.69
N ASN A 42 -11.46 -0.01 -5.00
CA ASN A 42 -11.28 0.98 -6.07
C ASN A 42 -9.93 1.74 -6.03
N GLN A 43 -8.95 1.24 -5.29
CA GLN A 43 -7.59 1.78 -5.23
C GLN A 43 -6.55 0.92 -5.96
N GLU A 44 -7.01 -0.01 -6.78
CA GLU A 44 -6.16 -0.87 -7.59
C GLU A 44 -5.17 -0.05 -8.43
N GLY A 45 -3.93 -0.53 -8.49
CA GLY A 45 -2.87 0.16 -9.23
C GLY A 45 -2.52 1.56 -8.72
N ARG A 46 -2.83 1.89 -7.46
CA ARG A 46 -2.75 3.26 -6.90
C ARG A 46 -3.79 4.21 -7.49
N GLY A 47 -4.99 3.70 -7.76
CA GLY A 47 -6.14 4.47 -8.25
C GLY A 47 -6.29 4.49 -9.78
N ILE A 48 -5.36 3.90 -10.54
CA ILE A 48 -5.44 3.84 -12.01
C ILE A 48 -6.30 2.65 -12.50
N GLY A 49 -6.67 1.73 -11.61
CA GLY A 49 -7.44 0.53 -11.93
C GLY A 49 -6.61 -0.64 -12.45
N LEU A 50 -7.23 -1.83 -12.50
CA LEU A 50 -6.56 -3.09 -12.85
C LEU A 50 -6.01 -3.10 -14.28
N ILE A 51 -6.80 -2.64 -15.25
CA ILE A 51 -6.41 -2.65 -16.66
C ILE A 51 -5.16 -1.81 -16.88
N ASN A 52 -5.10 -0.60 -16.31
CA ASN A 52 -3.94 0.27 -16.45
C ASN A 52 -2.74 -0.23 -15.66
N LYS A 53 -2.94 -0.91 -14.52
CA LYS A 53 -1.86 -1.63 -13.83
C LYS A 53 -1.22 -2.71 -14.71
N ILE A 54 -2.03 -3.49 -15.45
CA ILE A 54 -1.53 -4.50 -16.37
C ILE A 54 -0.77 -3.84 -17.54
N LYS A 55 -1.28 -2.75 -18.11
CA LYS A 55 -0.55 -1.95 -19.11
C LYS A 55 0.77 -1.40 -18.57
N ALA A 56 0.78 -0.92 -17.33
CA ALA A 56 1.98 -0.44 -16.67
C ALA A 56 3.00 -1.58 -16.44
N TYR A 57 2.54 -2.80 -16.17
CA TYR A 57 3.40 -3.98 -16.12
C TYR A 57 4.03 -4.30 -17.48
N ALA A 58 3.26 -4.26 -18.57
CA ALA A 58 3.80 -4.47 -19.92
C ALA A 58 4.88 -3.43 -20.28
N ILE A 59 4.71 -2.17 -19.83
CA ILE A 59 5.71 -1.12 -20.01
C ILE A 59 6.93 -1.35 -19.10
N GLN A 60 6.74 -1.79 -17.85
CA GLN A 60 7.84 -2.12 -16.93
C GLN A 60 8.67 -3.31 -17.44
N ASP A 61 8.05 -4.25 -18.13
CA ASP A 61 8.74 -5.40 -18.75
C ASP A 61 9.70 -4.94 -19.88
N GLN A 62 9.57 -3.70 -20.37
CA GLN A 62 10.52 -3.04 -21.29
C GLN A 62 11.67 -2.32 -20.55
N GLY A 63 11.74 -2.41 -19.23
CA GLY A 63 12.87 -1.95 -18.42
C GLY A 63 12.69 -0.64 -17.65
N VAL A 64 11.57 0.07 -17.81
CA VAL A 64 11.29 1.28 -17.03
C VAL A 64 10.67 0.95 -15.67
N ASP A 65 10.77 1.84 -14.70
CA ASP A 65 10.15 1.63 -13.38
C ASP A 65 8.66 2.01 -13.34
N THR A 66 8.04 1.76 -12.19
CA THR A 66 6.61 1.98 -11.96
C THR A 66 6.18 3.45 -12.06
N VAL A 67 7.01 4.40 -11.64
CA VAL A 67 6.68 5.84 -11.72
C VAL A 67 6.68 6.28 -13.18
N GLU A 68 7.70 5.88 -13.92
CA GLU A 68 7.84 6.20 -15.34
C GLU A 68 6.76 5.54 -16.19
N ALA A 69 6.42 4.28 -15.89
CA ALA A 69 5.33 3.57 -16.56
C ALA A 69 3.99 4.28 -16.35
N ASN A 70 3.68 4.73 -15.12
CA ASN A 70 2.47 5.51 -14.86
C ASN A 70 2.46 6.83 -15.63
N ARG A 71 3.60 7.55 -15.68
CA ARG A 71 3.72 8.80 -16.43
C ARG A 71 3.51 8.59 -17.94
N LYS A 72 4.06 7.51 -18.52
CA LYS A 72 3.87 7.13 -19.93
C LYS A 72 2.39 6.85 -20.25
N LEU A 73 1.64 6.36 -19.27
CA LEU A 73 0.19 6.13 -19.38
C LEU A 73 -0.65 7.38 -19.07
N GLY A 74 -0.04 8.52 -18.77
CA GLY A 74 -0.75 9.77 -18.46
C GLY A 74 -1.25 9.89 -17.01
N PHE A 75 -0.82 9.01 -16.10
CA PHE A 75 -1.25 9.03 -14.70
C PHE A 75 -0.23 9.67 -13.77
N LYS A 76 -0.73 10.16 -12.62
CA LYS A 76 0.13 10.55 -11.49
C LYS A 76 0.76 9.29 -10.87
N PRO A 77 1.91 9.40 -10.18
CA PRO A 77 2.54 8.26 -9.53
C PRO A 77 1.65 7.57 -8.48
N ASP A 78 0.78 8.33 -7.83
CA ASP A 78 -0.22 7.86 -6.86
C ASP A 78 -1.45 8.77 -6.89
N GLN A 79 -2.64 8.20 -7.08
CA GLN A 79 -3.93 8.92 -7.13
C GLN A 79 -4.86 8.53 -5.97
N ARG A 80 -4.35 7.80 -4.98
CA ARG A 80 -5.18 7.31 -3.88
C ARG A 80 -5.57 8.43 -2.92
N ASP A 81 -6.82 8.35 -2.45
CA ASP A 81 -7.35 9.14 -1.35
C ASP A 81 -7.53 8.26 -0.11
N TYR A 82 -6.99 8.67 1.02
CA TYR A 82 -7.09 7.94 2.29
C TYR A 82 -8.18 8.46 3.23
N GLY A 83 -8.88 9.54 2.86
CA GLY A 83 -9.93 10.17 3.68
C GLY A 83 -11.08 9.23 3.99
N ILE A 84 -11.51 8.42 3.03
CA ILE A 84 -12.56 7.40 3.24
C ILE A 84 -12.14 6.41 4.34
N GLY A 85 -10.88 5.96 4.33
CA GLY A 85 -10.37 5.05 5.35
C GLY A 85 -10.40 5.67 6.75
N ALA A 86 -10.09 6.96 6.87
CA ALA A 86 -10.16 7.69 8.13
C ALA A 86 -11.61 7.77 8.65
N GLN A 87 -12.56 8.11 7.79
CA GLN A 87 -13.98 8.19 8.15
C GLN A 87 -14.54 6.85 8.63
N ILE A 88 -14.17 5.74 7.97
CA ILE A 88 -14.57 4.40 8.40
C ILE A 88 -14.02 4.11 9.81
N LEU A 89 -12.75 4.43 10.10
CA LEU A 89 -12.17 4.21 11.43
C LEU A 89 -12.89 4.99 12.52
N VAL A 90 -13.20 6.27 12.25
CA VAL A 90 -13.96 7.11 13.18
C VAL A 90 -15.35 6.53 13.41
N ASN A 91 -16.03 6.08 12.36
CA ASN A 91 -17.35 5.47 12.47
C ASN A 91 -17.33 4.16 13.26
N LEU A 92 -16.24 3.38 13.18
CA LEU A 92 -16.00 2.19 14.00
C LEU A 92 -15.64 2.53 15.47
N GLY A 93 -15.59 3.81 15.84
CA GLY A 93 -15.25 4.27 17.19
C GLY A 93 -13.75 4.24 17.51
N VAL A 94 -12.89 4.14 16.50
CA VAL A 94 -11.43 4.22 16.70
C VAL A 94 -11.04 5.67 16.91
N ASN A 95 -10.33 5.95 18.01
CA ASN A 95 -9.81 7.29 18.35
C ASN A 95 -8.29 7.31 18.45
N LYS A 96 -7.68 6.21 18.91
CA LYS A 96 -6.24 6.02 19.05
C LYS A 96 -5.83 4.68 18.46
N LEU A 97 -4.80 4.67 17.61
CA LEU A 97 -4.38 3.45 16.92
C LEU A 97 -2.86 3.33 16.74
N ARG A 98 -2.40 2.09 16.65
CA ARG A 98 -1.06 1.73 16.16
C ARG A 98 -1.19 1.45 14.67
N LEU A 99 -0.58 2.28 13.82
CA LEU A 99 -0.74 2.18 12.37
C LEU A 99 0.34 1.30 11.74
N ILE A 100 -0.05 0.16 11.21
CA ILE A 100 0.83 -0.74 10.45
C ILE A 100 1.04 -0.15 9.03
N THR A 101 2.19 0.49 8.78
CA THR A 101 2.53 1.07 7.46
C THR A 101 4.00 1.49 7.33
N ASN A 102 4.48 1.38 6.09
CA ASN A 102 5.77 1.91 5.63
C ASN A 102 5.64 3.10 4.66
N ASN A 103 4.41 3.53 4.38
CA ASN A 103 4.17 4.72 3.56
C ASN A 103 3.83 5.92 4.46
N PRO A 104 4.71 6.94 4.54
CA PRO A 104 4.45 8.14 5.32
C PRO A 104 3.20 8.92 4.93
N ARG A 105 2.82 8.85 3.65
CA ARG A 105 1.64 9.56 3.14
C ARG A 105 0.32 9.03 3.72
N LYS A 106 0.31 7.82 4.29
CA LYS A 106 -0.87 7.30 5.00
C LYS A 106 -1.11 7.96 6.36
N PHE A 107 -0.12 8.66 6.92
CA PHE A 107 -0.27 9.42 8.16
C PHE A 107 -0.91 10.78 7.93
N ILE A 108 -0.58 11.40 6.80
CA ILE A 108 -0.91 12.79 6.50
C ILE A 108 -2.43 12.89 6.31
N GLY A 109 -3.08 13.68 7.16
CA GLY A 109 -4.51 13.93 7.13
C GLY A 109 -5.34 13.13 8.13
N LEU A 110 -4.81 12.08 8.77
CA LEU A 110 -5.57 11.31 9.77
C LEU A 110 -5.91 12.14 11.01
N ALA A 111 -5.01 13.03 11.44
CA ALA A 111 -5.25 13.95 12.55
C ALA A 111 -6.46 14.88 12.31
N GLY A 112 -6.73 15.24 11.06
CA GLY A 112 -7.90 16.05 10.69
C GLY A 112 -9.25 15.35 10.90
N TYR A 113 -9.23 14.02 11.06
CA TYR A 113 -10.41 13.21 11.38
C TYR A 113 -10.50 12.87 12.88
N GLY A 114 -9.66 13.44 13.74
CA GLY A 114 -9.63 13.14 15.17
C GLY A 114 -9.01 11.78 15.51
N LEU A 115 -8.22 11.20 14.60
CA LEU A 115 -7.49 9.96 14.83
C LEU A 115 -6.08 10.25 15.36
N GLU A 116 -5.79 9.77 16.57
CA GLU A 116 -4.47 9.79 17.19
C GLU A 116 -3.65 8.55 16.76
N ILE A 117 -2.47 8.78 16.18
CA ILE A 117 -1.53 7.71 15.86
C ILE A 117 -0.58 7.55 17.04
N ALA A 118 -0.81 6.53 17.87
CA ALA A 118 0.02 6.24 19.05
C ALA A 118 1.42 5.74 18.66
N GLU A 119 1.49 4.95 17.59
CA GLU A 119 2.71 4.31 17.12
C GLU A 119 2.60 4.00 15.62
N ARG A 120 3.71 4.12 14.90
CA ARG A 120 3.88 3.49 13.59
C ARG A 120 4.53 2.13 13.77
N VAL A 121 3.86 1.09 13.29
CA VAL A 121 4.42 -0.27 13.26
C VAL A 121 4.90 -0.57 11.84
N SER A 122 6.17 -0.94 11.68
CA SER A 122 6.75 -1.30 10.37
C SER A 122 6.18 -2.61 9.85
N ILE A 123 6.04 -2.74 8.53
CA ILE A 123 5.63 -3.98 7.86
C ILE A 123 6.42 -4.20 6.56
N GLU A 124 7.55 -4.88 6.70
CA GLU A 124 8.43 -5.22 5.57
C GLU A 124 8.31 -6.69 5.20
N ILE A 125 8.37 -6.92 3.89
CA ILE A 125 8.44 -8.25 3.30
C ILE A 125 9.81 -8.34 2.62
N PRO A 126 10.60 -9.40 2.87
CA PRO A 126 11.89 -9.57 2.22
C PRO A 126 11.76 -9.51 0.68
N PRO A 127 12.59 -8.70 -0.01
CA PRO A 127 12.50 -8.59 -1.46
C PRO A 127 12.87 -9.92 -2.12
N ASN A 128 12.23 -10.18 -3.26
CA ASN A 128 12.58 -11.29 -4.16
C ASN A 128 13.07 -10.74 -5.51
N LYS A 129 13.56 -11.63 -6.37
CA LYS A 129 14.11 -11.26 -7.69
C LYS A 129 13.09 -10.53 -8.58
N SER A 130 11.80 -10.80 -8.41
CA SER A 130 10.70 -10.28 -9.23
C SER A 130 10.19 -8.91 -8.76
N ASN A 131 10.31 -8.57 -7.47
CA ASN A 131 9.78 -7.32 -6.91
C ASN A 131 10.85 -6.32 -6.43
N ILE A 132 12.15 -6.67 -6.42
CA ILE A 132 13.20 -5.77 -5.93
C ILE A 132 13.20 -4.40 -6.61
N LYS A 133 13.02 -4.34 -7.94
CA LYS A 133 12.94 -3.07 -8.68
C LYS A 133 11.73 -2.24 -8.27
N TYR A 134 10.59 -2.89 -8.06
CA TYR A 134 9.35 -2.26 -7.60
C TYR A 134 9.51 -1.67 -6.19
N LEU A 135 10.14 -2.42 -5.28
CA LEU A 135 10.39 -1.96 -3.91
C LEU A 135 11.40 -0.82 -3.86
N LYS A 136 12.47 -0.87 -4.67
CA LYS A 136 13.42 0.25 -4.82
C LYS A 136 12.71 1.52 -5.30
N ALA A 137 11.86 1.42 -6.31
CA ALA A 137 11.08 2.56 -6.78
C ALA A 137 10.14 3.12 -5.69
N LYS A 138 9.53 2.27 -4.83
CA LYS A 138 8.75 2.74 -3.67
C LYS A 138 9.61 3.52 -2.68
N LYS A 139 10.81 3.03 -2.38
CA LYS A 139 11.74 3.68 -1.44
C LYS A 139 12.26 5.00 -1.99
N GLU A 140 12.94 4.94 -3.14
CA GLU A 140 13.69 6.06 -3.72
C GLU A 140 12.79 7.14 -4.34
N LYS A 141 11.70 6.73 -5.00
CA LYS A 141 10.84 7.67 -5.77
C LYS A 141 9.51 8.00 -5.09
N MET A 142 9.07 7.20 -4.12
CA MET A 142 7.77 7.41 -3.44
C MET A 142 7.90 7.67 -1.93
N GLY A 143 9.12 7.70 -1.39
CA GLY A 143 9.38 8.05 0.01
C GLY A 143 8.91 6.99 1.02
N HIS A 144 8.81 5.73 0.61
CA HIS A 144 8.52 4.64 1.54
C HIS A 144 9.72 4.36 2.46
N ILE A 145 9.44 4.10 3.73
CA ILE A 145 10.43 3.69 4.73
C ILE A 145 10.61 2.18 4.62
N LEU A 146 11.65 1.73 3.91
CA LEU A 146 11.99 0.32 3.72
C LEU A 146 13.48 0.13 4.03
N GLU A 147 13.80 -0.68 5.03
CA GLU A 147 15.17 -0.98 5.45
C GLU A 147 15.76 -2.18 4.72
N MET A 148 14.92 -3.16 4.34
CA MET A 148 15.33 -4.41 3.68
C MET A 148 15.68 -4.25 2.17
N VAL A 149 15.59 -3.04 1.62
CA VAL A 149 15.62 -2.76 0.16
C VAL A 149 16.67 -1.73 -0.22
#